data_AF-A0A941DPS9-F1
#
_entry.id   AF-A0A941DPS9-F1
#
_cell.length_a   1.000
_cell.length_b   1.000
_cell.length_c   1.000
_cell.angle_alpha   90.00
_cell.angle_beta   90.00
_cell.angle_gamma   90.00
#
_symmetry.space_group_name_H-M   'P 1'
#
loop_
_entity.id
_entity.type
_entity.pdbx_description
1 polymer ?
#
loop_
_entity_poly.entity_id
_entity_poly.type
_entity_poly.pdbx_seq_one_letter_code
_entity_poly.pdbx_strand_id
1 'polypeptide(L)'
;MKKCQQILSRERESNPESLRSEDRVMVRAGKTNNMITSGIDKDGESLRLLVAQALRSYPTESIHPFLEDKNVLVRSAAAREVQIRGEFVSFQYAIGLLQDKRAYVREIGVFILGQHGTPTYPYKAESIALISERLTSDKSSAVRAAAAASLGHLRAYEAIEFLIEAASDTSADVRGCVAFALNGMKRRIRAREVLRTLRKDENGEVRFWADE
;
A
#
# COMPACT_ATOMS: atom_id res chain seq x y z
N MET A 1 3.48 8.25 11.10
CA MET A 1 3.00 6.88 10.79
C MET A 1 4.13 6.07 10.18
N LYS A 2 4.33 4.81 10.59
CA LYS A 2 5.41 3.92 10.10
C LYS A 2 5.23 3.65 8.60
N LYS A 3 6.30 3.55 7.79
CA LYS A 3 6.18 3.46 6.30
C LYS A 3 5.32 2.28 5.85
N CYS A 4 5.48 1.10 6.47
CA CYS A 4 4.65 -0.06 6.16
C CYS A 4 3.19 0.15 6.60
N GLN A 5 2.94 0.83 7.73
CA GLN A 5 1.60 1.27 8.11
C GLN A 5 1.01 2.28 7.14
N GLN A 6 1.78 3.18 6.52
CA GLN A 6 1.25 4.12 5.52
C GLN A 6 0.86 3.43 4.22
N ILE A 7 1.57 2.35 3.86
CA ILE A 7 1.23 1.50 2.73
C ILE A 7 -0.06 0.72 3.04
N LEU A 8 -0.18 0.17 4.25
CA LEU A 8 -1.33 -0.64 4.70
C LEU A 8 -2.54 0.18 5.19
N SER A 9 -2.37 1.41 5.67
CA SER A 9 -3.49 2.26 6.14
C SER A 9 -4.38 2.69 4.99
N ARG A 10 -3.81 2.72 3.77
CA ARG A 10 -4.57 2.81 2.51
C ARG A 10 -5.54 1.63 2.31
N GLU A 11 -5.42 0.54 3.11
CA GLU A 11 -6.26 -0.68 3.09
C GLU A 11 -7.40 -0.66 4.12
N ARG A 12 -7.20 -0.11 5.33
CA ARG A 12 -8.27 -0.10 6.37
C ARG A 12 -9.48 0.76 5.97
N GLU A 13 -9.23 1.76 5.14
CA GLU A 13 -10.23 2.68 4.57
C GLU A 13 -10.91 2.11 3.30
N SER A 14 -10.54 0.90 2.85
CA SER A 14 -11.09 0.22 1.66
C SER A 14 -11.97 -0.99 1.96
N ASN A 15 -12.21 -1.33 3.23
CA ASN A 15 -13.18 -2.37 3.59
C ASN A 15 -14.62 -1.79 3.57
N PRO A 16 -15.54 -2.27 2.71
CA PRO A 16 -16.93 -1.81 2.70
C PRO A 16 -17.66 -2.07 4.03
N GLU A 17 -17.18 -3.03 4.83
CA GLU A 17 -17.77 -3.36 6.13
C GLU A 17 -17.37 -2.38 7.25
N SER A 18 -16.20 -1.73 7.17
CA SER A 18 -15.80 -0.70 8.15
C SER A 18 -16.52 0.63 7.94
N LEU A 19 -16.96 0.92 6.72
CA LEU A 19 -17.72 2.12 6.36
C LEU A 19 -19.18 2.08 6.85
N ARG A 20 -19.77 0.89 7.03
CA ARG A 20 -21.17 0.75 7.47
C ARG A 20 -21.40 1.13 8.93
N SER A 21 -20.37 1.11 9.77
CA SER A 21 -20.49 1.47 11.20
C SER A 21 -20.38 2.97 11.48
N GLU A 22 -19.70 3.73 10.62
CA GLU A 22 -19.39 5.15 10.86
C GLU A 22 -20.46 6.11 10.27
N ASP A 23 -21.25 5.67 9.29
CA ASP A 23 -22.32 6.46 8.65
C ASP A 23 -23.59 6.68 9.51
N ARG A 24 -23.59 6.32 10.80
CA ARG A 24 -24.76 6.46 11.69
C ARG A 24 -24.79 7.69 12.60
N VAL A 25 -23.87 8.64 12.47
CA VAL A 25 -23.87 9.84 13.34
C VAL A 25 -24.41 11.09 12.65
N MET A 26 -25.70 11.33 12.94
CA MET A 26 -26.39 12.62 13.07
C MET A 26 -26.52 13.57 11.86
N VAL A 27 -27.66 13.43 11.18
CA VAL A 27 -28.44 14.59 10.72
C VAL A 27 -29.22 15.14 11.92
N ARG A 28 -28.77 16.27 12.49
CA ARG A 28 -29.65 17.19 13.23
C ARG A 28 -29.21 18.63 12.99
N ALA A 29 -30.07 19.36 12.29
CA ALA A 29 -29.92 20.76 11.98
C ALA A 29 -29.96 21.64 13.24
N GLY A 30 -29.12 22.68 13.29
CA GLY A 30 -29.32 23.80 14.20
C GLY A 30 -28.04 24.47 14.71
N LYS A 31 -27.72 25.62 14.12
CA LYS A 31 -26.91 26.73 14.69
C LYS A 31 -25.48 26.41 15.17
N THR A 32 -24.48 26.76 14.34
CA THR A 32 -23.23 27.48 14.74
C THR A 32 -22.34 27.70 13.53
N ASN A 33 -22.50 28.83 12.86
CA ASN A 33 -21.85 29.11 11.57
C ASN A 33 -20.44 29.74 11.68
N ASN A 34 -19.73 29.62 12.82
CA ASN A 34 -18.46 30.34 13.02
C ASN A 34 -17.39 29.60 13.85
N MET A 35 -17.50 28.29 14.06
CA MET A 35 -16.48 27.47 14.75
C MET A 35 -16.00 26.26 13.94
N ILE A 36 -16.44 26.16 12.68
CA ILE A 36 -16.34 24.93 11.88
C ILE A 36 -15.07 24.90 11.02
N THR A 37 -14.42 26.03 10.72
CA THR A 37 -13.39 26.06 9.66
C THR A 37 -11.95 25.75 10.11
N SER A 38 -11.64 25.74 11.41
CA SER A 38 -10.24 25.63 11.87
C SER A 38 -9.77 24.23 12.28
N GLY A 39 -10.62 23.21 12.15
CA GLY A 39 -10.36 21.88 12.72
C GLY A 39 -10.68 20.66 11.86
N ILE A 40 -11.17 20.81 10.63
CA ILE A 40 -11.83 19.70 9.91
C ILE A 40 -10.89 18.76 9.16
N ASP A 41 -9.71 19.21 8.70
CA ASP A 41 -8.92 18.38 7.78
C ASP A 41 -7.41 18.58 7.94
N LYS A 42 -6.84 18.16 9.07
CA LYS A 42 -5.39 18.26 9.29
C LYS A 42 -4.57 17.31 8.41
N ASP A 43 -5.18 16.22 7.95
CA ASP A 43 -4.50 15.13 7.25
C ASP A 43 -4.95 14.97 5.78
N GLY A 44 -5.81 15.85 5.28
CA GLY A 44 -6.35 15.80 3.92
C GLY A 44 -7.33 14.66 3.69
N GLU A 45 -7.91 14.10 4.75
CA GLU A 45 -8.91 13.03 4.71
C GLU A 45 -10.20 13.47 4.02
N SER A 46 -10.67 14.68 4.31
CA SER A 46 -11.88 15.21 3.66
C SER A 46 -11.64 15.38 2.16
N LEU A 47 -10.49 15.94 1.79
CA LEU A 47 -10.08 16.05 0.39
C LEU A 47 -9.94 14.67 -0.27
N ARG A 48 -9.34 13.69 0.41
CA ARG A 48 -9.21 12.31 -0.09
C ARG A 48 -10.56 11.67 -0.37
N LEU A 49 -11.52 11.80 0.56
CA LEU A 49 -12.87 11.27 0.40
C LEU A 49 -13.60 11.92 -0.77
N LEU A 50 -13.49 13.23 -0.93
CA LEU A 50 -14.11 13.95 -2.05
C LEU A 50 -13.50 13.53 -3.40
N VAL A 51 -12.17 13.41 -3.47
CA VAL A 51 -11.49 12.92 -4.67
C VAL A 51 -11.91 11.47 -4.96
N ALA A 52 -11.92 10.59 -3.96
CA ALA A 52 -12.35 9.21 -4.14
C ALA A 52 -13.81 9.11 -4.60
N GLN A 53 -14.70 9.92 -4.05
CA GLN A 53 -16.11 9.98 -4.46
C GLN A 53 -16.25 10.46 -5.90
N ALA A 54 -15.45 11.46 -6.31
CA ALA A 54 -15.45 11.95 -7.67
C ALA A 54 -14.96 10.89 -8.68
N LEU A 55 -13.93 10.12 -8.34
CA LEU A 55 -13.35 9.11 -9.23
C LEU A 55 -14.29 7.93 -9.51
N ARG A 56 -15.26 7.63 -8.64
CA ARG A 56 -16.23 6.54 -8.83
C ARG A 56 -17.06 6.67 -10.10
N SER A 57 -17.33 7.89 -10.56
CA SER A 57 -18.10 8.13 -11.79
C SER A 57 -17.24 8.11 -13.05
N TYR A 58 -15.91 8.08 -12.93
CA TYR A 58 -15.00 8.09 -14.07
C TYR A 58 -14.84 6.68 -14.63
N PRO A 59 -14.76 6.51 -15.96
CA PRO A 59 -14.27 5.28 -16.57
C PRO A 59 -12.85 4.97 -16.10
N THR A 60 -12.51 3.68 -16.03
CA THR A 60 -11.25 3.22 -15.43
C THR A 60 -10.01 3.78 -16.11
N GLU A 61 -10.04 3.85 -17.43
CA GLU A 61 -8.98 4.40 -18.27
C GLU A 61 -8.78 5.90 -18.01
N SER A 62 -9.85 6.61 -17.63
CA SER A 62 -9.76 8.04 -17.27
C SER A 62 -9.15 8.25 -15.88
N ILE A 63 -9.09 7.21 -15.04
CA ILE A 63 -8.48 7.27 -13.71
C ILE A 63 -6.97 7.08 -13.78
N HIS A 64 -6.49 6.33 -14.77
CA HIS A 64 -5.09 5.94 -14.91
C HIS A 64 -4.08 7.10 -14.83
N PRO A 65 -4.28 8.26 -15.49
CA PRO A 65 -3.33 9.37 -15.37
C PRO A 65 -3.17 9.91 -13.94
N PHE A 66 -4.21 9.80 -13.10
CA PHE A 66 -4.14 10.24 -11.70
C PHE A 66 -3.24 9.35 -10.85
N LEU A 67 -2.92 8.14 -11.29
CA LEU A 67 -1.89 7.29 -10.66
C LEU A 67 -0.50 7.91 -10.78
N GLU A 68 -0.26 8.82 -11.72
CA GLU A 68 1.05 9.45 -11.93
C GLU A 68 1.15 10.87 -11.38
N ASP A 69 0.06 11.38 -10.80
CA ASP A 69 -0.05 12.73 -10.27
C ASP A 69 1.08 13.02 -9.26
N LYS A 70 1.54 14.27 -9.11
CA LYS A 70 2.60 14.58 -8.14
C LYS A 70 2.09 14.56 -6.70
N ASN A 71 0.80 14.81 -6.49
CA ASN A 71 0.15 14.77 -5.20
C ASN A 71 -0.15 13.33 -4.78
N VAL A 72 0.39 12.92 -3.63
CA VAL A 72 0.22 11.58 -3.09
C VAL A 72 -1.25 11.25 -2.77
N LEU A 73 -2.07 12.25 -2.41
CA LEU A 73 -3.50 12.05 -2.13
C LEU A 73 -4.26 11.65 -3.39
N VAL A 74 -4.00 12.35 -4.50
CA VAL A 74 -4.63 12.06 -5.81
C VAL A 74 -4.24 10.66 -6.28
N ARG A 75 -2.93 10.34 -6.26
CA ARG A 75 -2.45 8.99 -6.62
C ARG A 75 -3.06 7.89 -5.76
N SER A 76 -3.16 8.11 -4.45
CA SER A 76 -3.69 7.11 -3.52
C SER A 76 -5.20 6.88 -3.70
N ALA A 77 -5.96 7.95 -3.96
CA ALA A 77 -7.39 7.85 -4.26
C ALA A 77 -7.64 7.11 -5.58
N ALA A 78 -6.85 7.42 -6.61
CA ALA A 78 -6.91 6.72 -7.90
C ALA A 78 -6.51 5.24 -7.77
N ALA A 79 -5.46 4.92 -7.02
CA ALA A 79 -5.05 3.54 -6.79
C ALA A 79 -6.14 2.74 -6.06
N ARG A 80 -6.78 3.33 -5.05
CA ARG A 80 -7.91 2.70 -4.33
C ARG A 80 -9.06 2.36 -5.27
N GLU A 81 -9.46 3.29 -6.13
CA GLU A 81 -10.57 3.07 -7.05
C GLU A 81 -10.24 1.96 -8.06
N VAL A 82 -9.02 1.96 -8.60
CA VAL A 82 -8.52 0.90 -9.49
C VAL A 82 -8.46 -0.47 -8.80
N GLN A 83 -8.04 -0.53 -7.54
CA GLN A 83 -8.00 -1.77 -6.74
C GLN A 83 -9.39 -2.36 -6.55
N ILE A 84 -10.38 -1.51 -6.19
CA ILE A 84 -11.78 -1.92 -5.98
C ILE A 84 -12.38 -2.50 -7.26
N ARG A 85 -12.09 -1.89 -8.41
CA ARG A 85 -12.59 -2.37 -9.71
C ARG A 85 -11.96 -3.68 -10.13
N GLY A 86 -10.65 -3.85 -9.88
CA GLY A 86 -9.95 -5.11 -10.15
C GLY A 86 -9.90 -5.51 -11.62
N GLU A 87 -10.02 -4.55 -12.54
CA GLU A 87 -10.08 -4.80 -13.97
C GLU A 87 -8.72 -5.04 -14.61
N PHE A 88 -8.66 -5.97 -15.57
CA PHE A 88 -7.45 -6.33 -16.30
C PHE A 88 -6.72 -5.12 -16.93
N VAL A 89 -7.47 -4.14 -17.46
CA VAL A 89 -6.88 -2.94 -18.07
C VAL A 89 -6.03 -2.15 -17.07
N SER A 90 -6.46 -2.10 -15.81
CA SER A 90 -5.71 -1.45 -14.74
C SER A 90 -4.53 -2.26 -14.26
N PHE A 91 -4.64 -3.59 -14.26
CA PHE A 91 -3.50 -4.46 -14.01
C PHE A 91 -2.41 -4.23 -15.06
N GLN A 92 -2.76 -4.18 -16.35
CA GLN A 92 -1.82 -3.85 -17.43
C GLN A 92 -1.21 -2.46 -17.28
N TYR A 93 -2.02 -1.47 -16.89
CA TYR A 93 -1.51 -0.12 -16.62
C TYR A 93 -0.45 -0.12 -15.51
N ALA A 94 -0.71 -0.82 -14.40
CA ALA A 94 0.23 -0.91 -13.28
C ALA A 94 1.58 -1.55 -13.68
N ILE A 95 1.59 -2.52 -14.60
CA ILE A 95 2.81 -3.09 -15.18
C ILE A 95 3.60 -2.00 -15.94
N GLY A 96 2.91 -1.18 -16.74
CA GLY A 96 3.52 -0.05 -17.45
C GLY A 96 4.19 0.95 -16.50
N LEU A 97 3.57 1.23 -15.36
CA LEU A 97 4.11 2.15 -14.35
C LEU A 97 5.46 1.69 -13.78
N LEU A 98 5.77 0.39 -13.81
CA LEU A 98 7.06 -0.14 -13.33
C LEU A 98 8.26 0.31 -14.17
N GLN A 99 8.03 0.78 -15.40
CA GLN A 99 9.09 1.23 -16.32
C GLN A 99 9.35 2.75 -16.22
N ASP A 100 8.59 3.47 -15.39
CA ASP A 100 8.72 4.92 -15.30
C ASP A 100 10.05 5.35 -14.63
N LYS A 101 10.62 6.46 -15.11
CA LYS A 101 11.88 7.01 -14.56
C LYS A 101 11.71 7.50 -13.11
N ARG A 102 10.52 7.95 -12.72
CA ARG A 102 10.19 8.53 -11.42
C ARG A 102 9.89 7.42 -10.40
N ALA A 103 10.58 7.44 -9.28
CA ALA A 103 10.44 6.42 -8.25
C ALA A 103 9.01 6.32 -7.67
N TYR A 104 8.34 7.45 -7.47
CA TYR A 104 6.99 7.48 -6.90
C TYR A 104 5.92 6.86 -7.83
N VAL A 105 6.17 6.85 -9.15
CA VAL A 105 5.29 6.21 -10.15
C VAL A 105 5.50 4.70 -10.12
N ARG A 106 6.75 4.24 -10.07
CA ARG A 106 7.03 2.81 -9.88
C ARG A 106 6.50 2.30 -8.54
N GLU A 107 6.61 3.09 -7.48
CA GLU A 107 6.09 2.76 -6.14
C GLU A 107 4.57 2.51 -6.19
N ILE A 108 3.80 3.36 -6.86
CA ILE A 108 2.35 3.15 -6.97
C ILE A 108 2.01 1.96 -7.88
N GLY A 109 2.81 1.68 -8.92
CA GLY A 109 2.65 0.48 -9.74
C GLY A 109 2.78 -0.79 -8.90
N VAL A 110 3.85 -0.89 -8.10
CA VAL A 110 4.06 -2.01 -7.15
C VAL A 110 2.94 -2.12 -6.13
N PHE A 111 2.46 -1.00 -5.63
CA PHE A 111 1.33 -0.96 -4.69
C PHE A 111 0.04 -1.49 -5.31
N ILE A 112 -0.27 -1.11 -6.56
CA ILE A 112 -1.46 -1.60 -7.25
C ILE A 112 -1.35 -3.11 -7.47
N LEU A 113 -0.22 -3.61 -7.96
CA LEU A 113 -0.01 -5.06 -8.16
C LEU A 113 -0.20 -5.85 -6.86
N GLY A 114 0.21 -5.29 -5.72
CA GLY A 114 0.04 -5.92 -4.40
C GLY A 114 -1.42 -6.03 -3.92
N GLN A 115 -2.31 -5.22 -4.46
CA GLN A 115 -3.67 -5.01 -3.93
C GLN A 115 -4.75 -5.10 -5.01
N HIS A 116 -4.39 -5.47 -6.23
CA HIS A 116 -5.30 -5.39 -7.35
C HIS A 116 -6.43 -6.42 -7.20
N GLY A 117 -7.68 -5.96 -7.29
CA GLY A 117 -8.85 -6.83 -7.17
C GLY A 117 -8.96 -7.49 -5.79
N THR A 118 -8.52 -6.83 -4.72
CA THR A 118 -8.78 -7.29 -3.34
C THR A 118 -10.28 -7.53 -3.14
N PRO A 119 -10.70 -8.61 -2.44
CA PRO A 119 -9.87 -9.62 -1.78
C PRO A 119 -9.59 -10.86 -2.65
N THR A 120 -9.95 -10.88 -3.94
CA THR A 120 -9.83 -12.08 -4.79
C THR A 120 -8.47 -12.22 -5.47
N TYR A 121 -7.77 -11.10 -5.72
CA TYR A 121 -6.43 -11.04 -6.32
C TYR A 121 -6.29 -11.85 -7.63
N PRO A 122 -7.04 -11.49 -8.70
CA PRO A 122 -7.11 -12.28 -9.93
C PRO A 122 -5.77 -12.51 -10.65
N TYR A 123 -4.74 -11.70 -10.37
CA TYR A 123 -3.41 -11.76 -11.03
C TYR A 123 -2.27 -11.95 -10.02
N LYS A 124 -2.55 -12.67 -8.93
CA LYS A 124 -1.62 -12.79 -7.80
C LYS A 124 -0.26 -13.37 -8.22
N ALA A 125 -0.24 -14.40 -9.05
CA ALA A 125 1.01 -15.08 -9.44
C ALA A 125 1.93 -14.14 -10.25
N GLU A 126 1.36 -13.47 -11.24
CA GLU A 126 2.06 -12.49 -12.09
C GLU A 126 2.52 -11.28 -11.26
N SER A 127 1.67 -10.80 -10.36
CA SER A 127 2.01 -9.72 -9.43
C SER A 127 3.21 -10.10 -8.57
N ILE A 128 3.24 -11.31 -8.01
CA ILE A 128 4.34 -11.78 -7.16
C ILE A 128 5.66 -11.81 -7.92
N ALA A 129 5.67 -12.28 -9.16
CA ALA A 129 6.88 -12.29 -9.99
C ALA A 129 7.42 -10.86 -10.21
N LEU A 130 6.55 -9.94 -10.66
CA LEU A 130 6.91 -8.55 -10.93
C LEU A 130 7.35 -7.79 -9.67
N ILE A 131 6.63 -7.99 -8.56
CA ILE A 131 6.93 -7.33 -7.29
C ILE A 131 8.27 -7.86 -6.73
N SER A 132 8.53 -9.16 -6.82
CA SER A 132 9.81 -9.76 -6.38
C SER A 132 10.99 -9.19 -7.15
N GLU A 133 10.85 -9.00 -8.47
CA GLU A 133 11.86 -8.34 -9.29
C GLU A 133 12.12 -6.90 -8.82
N ARG A 134 11.06 -6.14 -8.49
CA ARG A 134 11.21 -4.77 -7.98
C ARG A 134 11.87 -4.73 -6.60
N LEU A 135 11.61 -5.73 -5.75
CA LEU A 135 12.25 -5.84 -4.44
C LEU A 135 13.78 -5.97 -4.56
N THR A 136 14.29 -6.73 -5.54
CA THR A 136 15.73 -7.01 -5.65
C THR A 136 16.48 -6.05 -6.56
N SER A 137 15.81 -5.44 -7.54
CA SER A 137 16.49 -4.68 -8.61
C SER A 137 16.22 -3.16 -8.62
N ASP A 138 15.18 -2.67 -7.92
CA ASP A 138 14.86 -1.25 -8.00
C ASP A 138 15.87 -0.38 -7.24
N LYS A 139 16.33 0.70 -7.88
CA LYS A 139 17.29 1.65 -7.30
C LYS A 139 16.71 2.41 -6.11
N SER A 140 15.40 2.61 -6.07
CA SER A 140 14.72 3.37 -5.02
C SER A 140 14.35 2.47 -3.84
N SER A 141 14.83 2.80 -2.64
CA SER A 141 14.41 2.12 -1.41
C SER A 141 12.91 2.24 -1.15
N ALA A 142 12.25 3.31 -1.60
CA ALA A 142 10.80 3.46 -1.47
C ALA A 142 10.04 2.42 -2.32
N VAL A 143 10.54 2.11 -3.52
CA VAL A 143 9.95 1.08 -4.39
C VAL A 143 10.20 -0.30 -3.81
N ARG A 144 11.42 -0.58 -3.33
CA ARG A 144 11.76 -1.85 -2.68
C ARG A 144 10.93 -2.08 -1.40
N ALA A 145 10.73 -1.04 -0.59
CA ALA A 145 9.90 -1.12 0.62
C ALA A 145 8.43 -1.37 0.29
N ALA A 146 7.89 -0.70 -0.74
CA ALA A 146 6.56 -0.99 -1.26
C ALA A 146 6.46 -2.43 -1.76
N ALA A 147 7.50 -2.96 -2.42
CA ALA A 147 7.52 -4.33 -2.89
C ALA A 147 7.48 -5.34 -1.75
N ALA A 148 8.29 -5.16 -0.71
CA ALA A 148 8.27 -6.01 0.48
C ALA A 148 6.89 -5.98 1.16
N ALA A 149 6.30 -4.79 1.34
CA ALA A 149 4.97 -4.65 1.92
C ALA A 149 3.89 -5.36 1.09
N SER A 150 3.89 -5.16 -0.24
CA SER A 150 2.96 -5.83 -1.16
C SER A 150 3.07 -7.35 -1.12
N LEU A 151 4.29 -7.92 -1.06
CA LEU A 151 4.48 -9.37 -0.92
C LEU A 151 3.95 -9.91 0.43
N GLY A 152 4.11 -9.13 1.49
CA GLY A 152 3.53 -9.40 2.80
C GLY A 152 2.02 -9.45 2.77
N HIS A 153 1.39 -8.44 2.16
CA HIS A 153 -0.05 -8.35 1.99
C HIS A 153 -0.62 -9.52 1.18
N LEU A 154 0.03 -9.85 0.05
CA LEU A 154 -0.33 -11.00 -0.78
C LEU A 154 -0.09 -12.35 -0.09
N ARG A 155 0.63 -12.39 1.04
CA ARG A 155 1.13 -13.63 1.68
C ARG A 155 1.86 -14.51 0.66
N ALA A 156 2.77 -13.89 -0.08
CA ALA A 156 3.55 -14.52 -1.16
C ALA A 156 4.63 -15.47 -0.59
N TYR A 157 4.23 -16.66 -0.16
CA TYR A 157 5.15 -17.65 0.42
C TYR A 157 6.24 -18.10 -0.55
N GLU A 158 5.94 -18.10 -1.85
CA GLU A 158 6.87 -18.40 -2.94
C GLU A 158 7.97 -17.34 -3.10
N ALA A 159 7.74 -16.12 -2.61
CA ALA A 159 8.71 -15.02 -2.66
C ALA A 159 9.54 -14.88 -1.37
N ILE A 160 9.47 -15.86 -0.47
CA ILE A 160 10.13 -15.79 0.83
C ILE A 160 11.65 -15.62 0.72
N GLU A 161 12.29 -16.22 -0.29
CA GLU A 161 13.75 -16.11 -0.46
C GLU A 161 14.16 -14.68 -0.85
N PHE A 162 13.36 -13.98 -1.67
CA PHE A 162 13.60 -12.57 -1.99
C PHE A 162 13.44 -11.67 -0.76
N LEU A 163 12.46 -11.97 0.10
CA LEU A 163 12.28 -11.26 1.38
C LEU A 163 13.44 -11.52 2.34
N ILE A 164 13.96 -12.75 2.39
CA ILE A 164 15.12 -13.10 3.22
C ILE A 164 16.37 -12.33 2.76
N GLU A 165 16.61 -12.24 1.46
CA GLU A 165 17.71 -11.45 0.90
C GLU A 165 17.57 -9.96 1.26
N ALA A 166 16.38 -9.39 1.08
CA ALA A 166 16.09 -8.00 1.39
C ALA A 166 16.10 -7.66 2.89
N ALA A 167 16.18 -8.66 3.79
CA ALA A 167 16.33 -8.42 5.23
C ALA A 167 17.66 -7.73 5.58
N SER A 168 18.65 -7.77 4.67
CA SER A 168 19.93 -7.09 4.81
C SER A 168 20.00 -5.78 4.01
N ASP A 169 18.87 -5.26 3.51
CA ASP A 169 18.85 -4.02 2.74
C ASP A 169 19.41 -2.84 3.57
N THR A 170 20.19 -1.99 2.92
CA THR A 170 20.75 -0.76 3.52
C THR A 170 19.69 0.17 4.10
N SER A 171 18.48 0.17 3.54
CA SER A 171 17.37 1.01 3.98
C SER A 171 16.58 0.35 5.10
N ALA A 172 16.49 1.04 6.24
CA ALA A 172 15.66 0.60 7.36
C ALA A 172 14.17 0.47 6.99
N ASP A 173 13.66 1.31 6.06
CA ASP A 173 12.28 1.20 5.58
C ASP A 173 12.03 -0.13 4.87
N VAL A 174 13.01 -0.60 4.08
CA VAL A 174 12.92 -1.89 3.38
C VAL A 174 12.96 -3.01 4.40
N ARG A 175 13.93 -3.01 5.31
CA ARG A 175 14.05 -4.02 6.37
C ARG A 175 12.80 -4.07 7.25
N GLY A 176 12.19 -2.93 7.54
CA GLY A 176 10.95 -2.84 8.31
C GLY A 176 9.77 -3.48 7.58
N CYS A 177 9.65 -3.27 6.27
CA CYS A 177 8.58 -3.90 5.48
C CYS A 177 8.85 -5.38 5.20
N VAL A 178 10.12 -5.79 5.16
CA VAL A 178 10.49 -7.22 5.18
C VAL A 178 10.08 -7.86 6.51
N ALA A 179 10.35 -7.22 7.64
CA ALA A 179 9.92 -7.72 8.94
C ALA A 179 8.39 -7.88 9.01
N PHE A 180 7.64 -6.87 8.54
CA PHE A 180 6.19 -6.95 8.40
C PHE A 180 5.75 -8.16 7.54
N ALA A 181 6.33 -8.31 6.35
CA ALA A 181 5.96 -9.38 5.42
C ALA A 181 6.26 -10.77 5.99
N LEU A 182 7.46 -10.97 6.55
CA LEU A 182 7.88 -12.23 7.14
C LEU A 182 7.05 -12.60 8.38
N ASN A 183 6.58 -11.61 9.13
CA ASN A 183 5.70 -11.83 10.26
C ASN A 183 4.34 -12.40 9.83
N GLY A 184 3.76 -11.87 8.74
CA GLY A 184 2.60 -12.47 8.09
C GLY A 184 2.81 -13.92 7.63
N MET A 185 4.07 -14.36 7.53
CA MET A 185 4.51 -15.69 7.11
C MET A 185 5.21 -16.49 8.22
N LYS A 186 5.09 -16.10 9.49
CA LYS A 186 5.85 -16.66 10.64
C LYS A 186 5.69 -18.15 10.93
N ARG A 187 4.77 -18.85 10.24
CA ARG A 187 4.67 -20.31 10.30
C ARG A 187 5.83 -21.01 9.58
N ARG A 188 6.53 -20.31 8.68
CA ARG A 188 7.72 -20.82 7.98
C ARG A 188 8.96 -20.70 8.88
N ILE A 189 9.77 -21.76 8.94
CA ILE A 189 10.98 -21.81 9.77
C ILE A 189 11.95 -20.67 9.38
N ARG A 190 12.24 -20.52 8.07
CA ARG A 190 13.12 -19.47 7.56
C ARG A 190 12.66 -18.06 7.91
N ALA A 191 11.36 -17.78 7.80
CA ALA A 191 10.80 -16.48 8.22
C ALA A 191 11.10 -16.19 9.69
N ARG A 192 10.90 -17.17 10.59
CA ARG A 192 11.20 -17.00 12.02
C ARG A 192 12.68 -16.77 12.30
N GLU A 193 13.56 -17.44 11.56
CA GLU A 193 15.01 -17.26 11.72
C GLU A 193 15.42 -15.83 11.39
N VAL A 194 14.97 -15.31 10.25
CA VAL A 194 15.26 -13.92 9.86
C VAL A 194 14.61 -12.91 10.81
N LEU A 195 13.38 -13.15 11.26
CA LEU A 195 12.72 -12.30 12.25
C LEU A 195 13.53 -12.19 13.55
N ARG A 196 14.15 -13.29 14.03
CA ARG A 196 15.04 -13.22 15.22
C ARG A 196 16.23 -12.29 15.03
N THR A 197 16.76 -12.21 13.81
CA THR A 197 17.83 -11.27 13.45
C THR A 197 17.30 -9.84 13.41
N LEU A 198 16.17 -9.60 12.73
CA LEU A 198 15.56 -8.27 12.59
C LEU A 198 15.08 -7.68 13.93
N ARG A 199 14.77 -8.50 14.94
CA ARG A 199 14.49 -8.03 16.32
C ARG A 199 15.69 -7.38 17.00
N LYS A 200 16.90 -7.60 16.49
CA LYS A 200 18.14 -7.01 16.96
C LYS A 200 18.62 -5.87 16.05
N ASP A 201 17.82 -5.47 15.07
CA ASP A 201 18.17 -4.38 14.15
C ASP A 201 18.41 -3.07 14.91
N GLU A 202 19.31 -2.23 14.40
CA GLU A 202 19.60 -0.91 14.97
C GLU A 202 18.38 0.02 14.95
N ASN A 203 17.51 -0.12 13.95
CA ASN A 203 16.35 0.72 13.75
C ASN A 203 15.14 0.23 14.55
N GLY A 204 14.52 1.14 15.32
CA GLY A 204 13.38 0.81 16.18
C GLY A 204 12.11 0.37 15.43
N GLU A 205 11.86 0.87 14.22
CA GLU A 205 10.70 0.43 13.43
C GLU A 205 10.89 -1.00 12.92
N VAL A 206 12.11 -1.36 12.53
CA VAL A 206 12.43 -2.73 12.09
C VAL A 206 12.18 -3.72 13.23
N ARG A 207 12.67 -3.41 14.43
CA ARG A 207 12.43 -4.23 15.62
C ARG A 207 10.94 -4.37 15.93
N PHE A 208 10.20 -3.24 15.89
CA PHE A 208 8.75 -3.23 16.12
C PHE A 208 8.02 -4.22 15.20
N TRP A 209 8.27 -4.15 13.89
CA TRP A 209 7.59 -5.03 12.93
C TRP A 209 8.00 -6.49 13.06
N ALA A 210 9.20 -6.76 13.55
CA ALA A 210 9.69 -8.12 13.77
C ALA A 210 9.10 -8.79 15.03
N ASP A 211 8.57 -8.00 15.97
CA ASP A 211 8.05 -8.48 17.25
C ASP A 211 6.54 -8.80 17.27
N GLU A 212 5.74 -8.22 16.36
CA GLU A 212 4.28 -8.45 16.23
C GLU A 212 3.89 -9.93 15.95
#